data_AF-A0A562I642-F1
#
_entry.id   AF-A0A562I642-F1
#
_cell.length_a   1.000
_cell.length_b   1.000
_cell.length_c   1.000
_cell.angle_alpha   90.00
_cell.angle_beta   90.00
_cell.angle_gamma   90.00
#
_symmetry.space_group_name_H-M   'P 1'
#
loop_
_entity.id
_entity.type
_entity.pdbx_description
1 polymer ?
#
loop_
_entity_poly.entity_id
_entity_poly.type
_entity_poly.pdbx_seq_one_letter_code
_entity_poly.pdbx_strand_id
1 'polypeptide(L)'
;MDPAGRTGQAGAMVADTGRAAPRRSYPAGARHWATSLAVAGAAAAATTALAQATGQFHWWAGFVLTPGALIAACGGPLLARGGGRAFTGYVVACLGALVFADGALLMAGVMGRGWPALVMLPCLAVAGTYLWRPDDPLARGLHRTVALLAVAGALVGATLQLIRAGLYEPGPFHWWGAFVLLAGVVVAGNAAELARHRMPYRLQAVTLLVGPAVVAALLGVRMLRGW
;
A
#
# COMPACT_ATOMS: atom_id res chain seq x y z
N MET A 1 32.23 53.67 -49.75
CA MET A 1 32.22 53.17 -51.13
C MET A 1 31.60 51.78 -51.10
N ASP A 2 30.35 51.67 -51.52
CA ASP A 2 29.77 50.42 -52.04
C ASP A 2 29.83 50.54 -53.58
N PRO A 3 30.07 49.45 -54.32
CA PRO A 3 28.94 48.97 -55.13
C PRO A 3 28.88 47.44 -55.34
N ALA A 4 27.66 46.93 -55.14
CA ALA A 4 26.86 46.13 -56.07
C ALA A 4 27.42 44.85 -56.74
N GLY A 5 26.73 43.75 -56.43
CA GLY A 5 26.61 42.57 -57.30
C GLY A 5 25.35 41.77 -56.95
N ARG A 6 24.18 42.21 -57.44
CA ARG A 6 22.91 41.46 -57.40
C ARG A 6 22.76 40.66 -58.70
N THR A 7 22.51 39.36 -58.57
CA THR A 7 21.64 38.53 -59.44
C THR A 7 21.46 37.21 -58.69
N GLY A 8 20.31 36.84 -58.15
CA GLY A 8 19.08 36.58 -58.90
C GLY A 8 18.84 35.06 -58.89
N GLN A 9 18.13 34.54 -57.88
CA GLN A 9 17.54 33.21 -57.94
C GLN A 9 16.25 33.19 -57.11
N ALA A 10 15.16 33.44 -57.82
CA ALA A 10 13.85 32.95 -57.46
C ALA A 10 13.85 31.43 -57.62
N GLY A 11 13.27 30.71 -56.65
CA GLY A 11 13.01 29.28 -56.81
C GLY A 11 13.16 28.50 -55.52
N ALA A 12 12.13 28.57 -54.68
CA ALA A 12 11.50 27.41 -54.05
C ALA A 12 10.68 27.91 -52.85
N MET A 13 9.46 28.38 -53.12
CA MET A 13 8.40 28.37 -52.14
C MET A 13 8.03 26.90 -51.90
N VAL A 14 8.80 26.24 -51.02
CA VAL A 14 8.43 24.93 -50.48
C VAL A 14 7.28 25.20 -49.53
N ALA A 15 6.08 24.80 -49.92
CA ALA A 15 4.97 24.65 -49.01
C ALA A 15 5.44 23.74 -47.86
N ASP A 16 5.67 24.32 -46.68
CA ASP A 16 5.91 23.57 -45.46
C ASP A 16 4.59 22.89 -45.12
N THR A 17 4.36 21.73 -45.74
CA THR A 17 3.20 20.87 -45.55
C THR A 17 3.21 20.43 -44.10
N GLY A 18 2.45 21.15 -43.27
CA GLY A 18 1.90 20.75 -41.98
C GLY A 18 2.63 19.60 -41.31
N ARG A 19 3.92 19.77 -40.95
CA ARG A 19 4.55 18.89 -39.99
C ARG A 19 3.80 19.11 -38.70
N ALA A 20 2.93 18.16 -38.36
CA ALA A 20 2.29 18.07 -37.07
C ALA A 20 3.33 18.41 -36.01
N ALA A 21 3.08 19.49 -35.26
CA ALA A 21 3.96 19.96 -34.22
C ALA A 21 4.40 18.74 -33.38
N PRO A 22 5.70 18.59 -33.08
CA PRO A 22 6.18 17.45 -32.31
C PRO A 22 5.32 17.38 -31.05
N ARG A 23 4.63 16.24 -30.84
CA ARG A 23 3.85 15.97 -29.62
C ARG A 23 4.74 16.35 -28.47
N ARG A 24 4.44 17.47 -27.78
CA ARG A 24 5.18 17.88 -26.58
C ARG A 24 5.18 16.69 -25.65
N SER A 25 6.33 16.03 -25.54
CA SER A 25 6.55 14.99 -24.55
C SER A 25 6.34 15.66 -23.20
N TYR A 26 5.15 15.47 -22.62
CA TYR A 26 4.84 15.93 -21.28
C TYR A 26 6.02 15.55 -20.37
N PRO A 27 6.55 16.48 -19.56
CA PRO A 27 7.64 16.17 -18.66
C PRO A 27 7.24 14.94 -17.85
N ALA A 28 8.13 13.96 -17.70
CA ALA A 28 7.82 12.65 -17.14
C ALA A 28 7.08 12.74 -15.78
N GLY A 29 7.28 13.82 -15.01
CA GLY A 29 6.54 14.10 -13.78
C GLY A 29 5.04 14.35 -13.94
N ALA A 30 4.59 14.98 -15.03
CA ALA A 30 3.18 15.29 -15.27
C ALA A 30 2.33 14.03 -15.53
N ARG A 31 2.93 13.00 -16.14
CA ARG A 31 2.26 11.72 -16.39
C ARG A 31 1.90 11.00 -15.10
N HIS A 32 2.81 10.98 -14.12
CA HIS A 32 2.59 10.32 -12.84
C HIS A 32 1.50 11.00 -12.01
N TRP A 33 1.45 12.33 -12.03
CA TRP A 33 0.33 13.09 -11.44
C TRP A 33 -0.99 12.76 -12.10
N ALA A 34 -1.05 12.79 -13.43
CA ALA A 34 -2.26 12.48 -14.19
C ALA A 34 -2.74 11.05 -13.94
N THR A 35 -1.85 10.06 -13.90
CA THR A 35 -2.21 8.67 -13.61
C THR A 35 -2.72 8.51 -12.18
N SER A 36 -2.06 9.12 -11.19
CA SER A 36 -2.48 9.00 -9.79
C SER A 36 -3.82 9.68 -9.53
N LEU A 37 -4.06 10.85 -10.14
CA LEU A 37 -5.35 11.53 -10.08
C LEU A 37 -6.44 10.77 -10.83
N ALA A 38 -6.12 10.17 -12.00
CA ALA A 38 -7.07 9.36 -12.74
C ALA A 38 -7.50 8.11 -11.95
N VAL A 39 -6.55 7.43 -11.30
CA VAL A 39 -6.84 6.28 -10.42
C VAL A 39 -7.68 6.71 -9.23
N ALA A 40 -7.32 7.81 -8.56
CA ALA A 40 -8.08 8.34 -7.43
C ALA A 40 -9.50 8.76 -7.83
N GLY A 41 -9.66 9.43 -8.96
CA GLY A 41 -10.95 9.82 -9.53
C GLY A 41 -11.80 8.62 -9.91
N ALA A 42 -11.21 7.61 -10.57
CA ALA A 42 -11.89 6.36 -10.91
C ALA A 42 -12.35 5.60 -9.66
N ALA A 43 -11.50 5.52 -8.62
CA ALA A 43 -11.85 4.90 -7.35
C ALA A 43 -13.01 5.64 -6.69
N ALA A 44 -12.96 6.96 -6.60
CA ALA A 44 -14.04 7.76 -6.01
C ALA A 44 -15.36 7.63 -6.80
N ALA A 45 -15.29 7.65 -8.13
CA ALA A 45 -16.46 7.46 -8.99
C ALA A 45 -17.06 6.06 -8.82
N ALA A 46 -16.24 5.01 -8.79
CA ALA A 46 -16.68 3.64 -8.58
C ALA A 46 -17.33 3.46 -7.21
N THR A 47 -16.73 3.99 -6.13
CA THR A 47 -17.32 3.94 -4.78
C THR A 47 -18.65 4.68 -4.72
N THR A 48 -18.75 5.82 -5.40
CA THR A 48 -20.01 6.59 -5.48
C THR A 48 -21.08 5.85 -6.23
N ALA A 49 -20.75 5.32 -7.41
CA ALA A 49 -21.68 4.53 -8.21
C ALA A 49 -22.16 3.29 -7.45
N LEU A 50 -21.27 2.60 -6.72
CA LEU A 50 -21.62 1.44 -5.91
C LEU A 50 -22.53 1.81 -4.75
N ALA A 51 -22.23 2.89 -4.01
CA ALA A 51 -23.05 3.36 -2.90
C ALA A 51 -24.46 3.80 -3.36
N GLN A 52 -24.54 4.43 -4.53
CA GLN A 52 -25.82 4.78 -5.15
C GLN A 52 -26.59 3.54 -5.62
N ALA A 53 -25.91 2.58 -6.26
CA ALA A 53 -26.54 1.35 -6.74
C ALA A 53 -27.09 0.47 -5.61
N THR A 54 -26.48 0.50 -4.43
CA THR A 54 -26.96 -0.23 -3.24
C THR A 54 -28.01 0.53 -2.43
N GLY A 55 -28.39 1.75 -2.86
CA GLY A 55 -29.34 2.61 -2.14
C GLY A 55 -28.82 3.13 -0.80
N GLN A 56 -27.55 2.90 -0.48
CA GLN A 56 -26.90 3.29 0.78
C GLN A 56 -25.91 4.41 0.48
N PHE A 57 -26.42 5.59 0.10
CA PHE A 57 -25.60 6.74 -0.26
C PHE A 57 -25.70 7.86 0.77
N HIS A 58 -24.59 8.14 1.44
CA HIS A 58 -24.45 9.25 2.36
C HIS A 58 -23.55 10.32 1.74
N TRP A 59 -24.15 11.35 1.13
CA TRP A 59 -23.43 12.41 0.40
C TRP A 59 -22.35 13.12 1.23
N TRP A 60 -22.59 13.29 2.53
CA TRP A 60 -21.65 13.95 3.44
C TRP A 60 -20.33 13.19 3.59
N ALA A 61 -20.31 11.88 3.33
CA ALA A 61 -19.09 11.08 3.36
C ALA A 61 -18.09 11.50 2.27
N GLY A 62 -18.54 12.23 1.23
CA GLY A 62 -17.67 12.87 0.25
C GLY A 62 -16.64 13.82 0.86
N PHE A 63 -16.94 14.45 2.00
CA PHE A 63 -15.99 15.30 2.73
C PHE A 63 -14.81 14.55 3.33
N VAL A 64 -14.89 13.23 3.44
CA VAL A 64 -13.80 12.36 3.92
C VAL A 64 -13.18 11.59 2.75
N LEU A 65 -14.04 11.03 1.89
CA LEU A 65 -13.64 10.19 0.76
C LEU A 65 -12.79 10.97 -0.26
N THR A 66 -13.21 12.16 -0.68
CA THR A 66 -12.50 12.94 -1.72
C THR A 66 -11.14 13.43 -1.23
N PRO A 67 -10.99 14.03 -0.02
CA PRO A 67 -9.67 14.36 0.52
C PRO A 67 -8.77 13.14 0.66
N GLY A 68 -9.29 12.00 1.14
CA GLY A 68 -8.53 10.74 1.22
C GLY A 68 -7.98 10.31 -0.14
N ALA A 69 -8.81 10.35 -1.19
CA ALA A 69 -8.40 10.02 -2.56
C ALA A 69 -7.30 10.97 -3.08
N LEU A 70 -7.41 12.27 -2.80
CA LEU A 70 -6.41 13.27 -3.21
C LEU A 70 -5.09 13.09 -2.46
N ILE A 71 -5.14 12.84 -1.15
CA ILE A 71 -3.94 12.53 -0.34
C ILE A 71 -3.27 11.28 -0.91
N ALA A 72 -4.03 10.24 -1.24
CA ALA A 72 -3.48 9.02 -1.84
C ALA A 72 -2.81 9.31 -3.19
N ALA A 73 -3.43 10.14 -4.03
CA ALA A 73 -2.90 10.54 -5.33
C ALA A 73 -1.57 11.30 -5.22
N CYS A 74 -1.37 12.11 -4.18
CA CYS A 74 -0.11 12.83 -3.92
C CYS A 74 1.09 11.88 -3.69
N GLY A 75 0.85 10.64 -3.25
CA GLY A 75 1.90 9.64 -3.03
C GLY A 75 2.52 9.10 -4.32
N GLY A 76 1.74 8.97 -5.40
CA GLY A 76 2.21 8.38 -6.66
C GLY A 76 3.37 9.11 -7.36
N PRO A 77 3.33 10.45 -7.50
CA PRO A 77 4.45 11.23 -8.01
C PRO A 77 5.72 11.12 -7.16
N LEU A 78 5.58 10.95 -5.84
CA LEU A 78 6.71 10.77 -4.92
C LEU A 78 7.31 9.36 -5.04
N LEU A 79 6.47 8.34 -5.20
CA LEU A 79 6.88 6.96 -5.49
C LEU A 79 7.66 6.86 -6.80
N ALA A 80 7.16 7.52 -7.86
CA ALA A 80 7.78 7.51 -9.19
C ALA A 80 9.17 8.18 -9.24
N ARG A 81 9.48 9.05 -8.27
CA ARG A 81 10.77 9.75 -8.19
C ARG A 81 11.88 8.90 -7.57
N GLY A 82 11.55 7.78 -6.94
CA GLY A 82 12.52 6.85 -6.34
C GLY A 82 13.29 7.41 -5.13
N GLY A 83 14.24 6.61 -4.64
CA GLY A 83 15.10 6.97 -3.50
C GLY A 83 14.34 7.16 -2.18
N GLY A 84 14.88 7.95 -1.26
CA GLY A 84 14.27 8.20 0.06
C GLY A 84 12.87 8.85 0.00
N ARG A 85 12.54 9.53 -1.11
CA ARG A 85 11.21 10.14 -1.33
C ARG A 85 10.12 9.11 -1.64
N ALA A 86 10.50 7.92 -2.12
CA ALA A 86 9.55 6.84 -2.34
C ALA A 86 8.91 6.38 -1.02
N PHE A 87 9.64 6.45 0.10
CA PHE A 87 9.08 6.08 1.42
C PHE A 87 8.01 7.05 1.86
N THR A 88 8.31 8.34 1.78
CA THR A 88 7.32 9.38 2.06
C THR A 88 6.11 9.26 1.13
N GLY A 89 6.34 9.01 -0.16
CA GLY A 89 5.28 8.76 -1.13
C GLY A 89 4.41 7.56 -0.77
N TYR A 90 5.02 6.45 -0.34
CA TYR A 90 4.32 5.26 0.13
C TYR A 90 3.46 5.55 1.35
N VAL A 91 4.04 6.20 2.38
CA VAL A 91 3.33 6.54 3.62
C VAL A 91 2.13 7.45 3.33
N VAL A 92 2.32 8.48 2.50
CA VAL A 92 1.26 9.40 2.08
C VAL A 92 0.16 8.64 1.32
N ALA A 93 0.55 7.76 0.40
CA ALA A 93 -0.40 6.92 -0.35
C ALA A 93 -1.23 6.03 0.57
N CYS A 94 -0.59 5.36 1.54
CA CYS A 94 -1.26 4.49 2.50
C CYS A 94 -2.21 5.25 3.43
N LEU A 95 -1.77 6.40 3.97
CA LEU A 95 -2.63 7.24 4.82
C LEU A 95 -3.85 7.73 4.04
N GLY A 96 -3.66 8.22 2.82
CA GLY A 96 -4.77 8.62 1.96
C GLY A 96 -5.71 7.46 1.65
N ALA A 97 -5.18 6.26 1.38
CA ALA A 97 -5.98 5.07 1.11
C ALA A 97 -6.80 4.62 2.34
N LEU A 98 -6.26 4.75 3.55
CA LEU A 98 -6.99 4.48 4.80
C LEU A 98 -8.15 5.47 4.97
N VAL A 99 -7.89 6.77 4.84
CA VAL A 99 -8.93 7.81 4.93
C VAL A 99 -9.98 7.63 3.84
N PHE A 100 -9.56 7.26 2.63
CA PHE A 100 -10.47 6.93 1.52
C PHE A 100 -11.36 5.73 1.86
N ALA A 101 -10.80 4.66 2.42
CA ALA A 101 -11.55 3.47 2.82
C ALA A 101 -12.56 3.78 3.93
N ASP A 102 -12.18 4.59 4.92
CA ASP A 102 -13.11 5.09 5.94
C ASP A 102 -14.25 5.89 5.30
N GLY A 103 -13.92 6.82 4.41
CA GLY A 103 -14.90 7.57 3.63
C GLY A 103 -15.83 6.67 2.82
N ALA A 104 -15.31 5.58 2.22
CA ALA A 104 -16.10 4.61 1.47
C ALA A 104 -17.07 3.83 2.37
N LEU A 105 -16.62 3.41 3.55
CA LEU A 105 -17.45 2.72 4.54
C LEU A 105 -18.56 3.64 5.09
N LEU A 106 -18.24 4.90 5.35
CA LEU A 106 -19.20 5.93 5.75
C LEU A 106 -20.22 6.19 4.65
N MET A 107 -19.75 6.31 3.40
CA MET A 107 -20.62 6.58 2.26
C MET A 107 -21.63 5.46 2.06
N ALA A 108 -21.17 4.22 2.15
CA ALA A 108 -21.99 3.01 2.04
C ALA A 108 -22.82 2.70 3.29
N GLY A 109 -22.73 3.48 4.37
CA GLY A 109 -23.47 3.22 5.62
C GLY A 109 -23.09 1.93 6.34
N VAL A 110 -21.95 1.32 6.00
CA VAL A 110 -21.55 -0.01 6.48
C VAL A 110 -20.51 0.03 7.58
N MET A 111 -20.27 1.16 8.26
CA MET A 111 -19.22 1.28 9.28
C MET A 111 -19.30 0.21 10.37
N GLY A 112 -20.52 -0.12 10.84
CA GLY A 112 -20.74 -1.19 11.82
C GLY A 112 -20.46 -2.59 11.29
N ARG A 113 -20.60 -2.83 9.97
CA ARG A 113 -20.30 -4.13 9.36
C ARG A 113 -18.84 -4.19 8.90
N GLY A 114 -18.31 -3.13 8.30
CA GLY A 114 -17.01 -3.06 7.64
C GLY A 114 -15.81 -2.96 8.57
N TRP A 115 -15.99 -2.97 9.88
CA TRP A 115 -14.91 -2.86 10.87
C TRP A 115 -13.74 -3.84 10.66
N PRO A 116 -13.90 -5.08 10.13
CA PRO A 116 -12.73 -5.94 9.89
C PRO A 116 -11.80 -5.40 8.79
N ALA A 117 -12.31 -4.57 7.87
CA ALA A 117 -11.48 -3.86 6.90
C ALA A 117 -10.56 -2.83 7.58
N LEU A 118 -11.00 -2.24 8.71
CA LEU A 118 -10.18 -1.33 9.52
C LEU A 118 -9.01 -2.04 10.19
N VAL A 119 -9.09 -3.35 10.38
CA VAL A 119 -7.97 -4.19 10.84
C VAL A 119 -7.10 -4.60 9.65
N MET A 120 -7.72 -5.05 8.56
CA MET A 120 -7.00 -5.58 7.39
C MET A 120 -6.18 -4.51 6.65
N LEU A 121 -6.73 -3.31 6.42
CA LEU A 121 -6.12 -2.30 5.55
C LEU A 121 -4.79 -1.73 6.10
N PRO A 122 -4.69 -1.34 7.39
CA PRO A 122 -3.41 -0.95 7.98
C PRO A 122 -2.38 -2.08 7.92
N CYS A 123 -2.81 -3.32 8.17
CA CYS A 123 -1.96 -4.50 8.06
C CYS A 123 -1.44 -4.70 6.64
N LEU A 124 -2.28 -4.55 5.61
CA LEU A 124 -1.84 -4.61 4.21
C LEU A 124 -0.90 -3.46 3.84
N ALA A 125 -1.14 -2.25 4.37
CA ALA A 125 -0.26 -1.11 4.20
C ALA A 125 1.13 -1.36 4.83
N VAL A 126 1.21 -2.05 5.97
CA VAL A 126 2.51 -2.43 6.53
C VAL A 126 3.14 -3.59 5.74
N ALA A 127 2.34 -4.57 5.31
CA ALA A 127 2.82 -5.71 4.52
C ALA A 127 3.43 -5.30 3.17
N GLY A 128 2.86 -4.28 2.50
CA GLY A 128 3.40 -3.75 1.23
C GLY A 128 4.82 -3.20 1.35
N THR A 129 5.30 -2.94 2.58
CA THR A 129 6.70 -2.56 2.80
C THR A 129 7.67 -3.75 2.70
N TYR A 130 7.22 -5.00 2.56
CA TYR A 130 8.07 -6.19 2.53
C TYR A 130 9.23 -6.11 1.49
N LEU A 131 8.99 -5.43 0.37
CA LEU A 131 9.98 -5.27 -0.69
C LEU A 131 11.05 -4.21 -0.36
N TRP A 132 10.88 -3.44 0.71
CA TRP A 132 11.92 -2.54 1.19
C TRP A 132 13.10 -3.35 1.70
N ARG A 133 14.28 -3.10 1.15
CA ARG A 133 15.51 -3.77 1.54
C ARG A 133 16.46 -2.74 2.16
N PRO A 134 16.41 -2.55 3.50
CA PRO A 134 17.47 -1.84 4.20
C PRO A 134 18.83 -2.48 3.91
N ASP A 135 19.89 -1.67 3.86
CA ASP A 135 21.25 -2.15 3.64
C ASP A 135 21.77 -2.95 4.85
N ASP A 136 21.46 -2.47 6.06
CA ASP A 136 21.75 -3.20 7.30
C ASP A 136 20.90 -4.48 7.39
N PRO A 137 21.53 -5.66 7.48
CA PRO A 137 20.82 -6.93 7.51
C PRO A 137 19.98 -7.14 8.79
N LEU A 138 20.26 -6.45 9.90
CA LEU A 138 19.39 -6.48 11.10
C LEU A 138 18.11 -5.68 10.87
N ALA A 139 18.22 -4.47 10.33
CA ALA A 139 17.07 -3.67 9.94
C ALA A 139 16.21 -4.40 8.90
N ARG A 140 16.84 -5.11 7.95
CA ARG A 140 16.15 -5.93 6.97
C ARG A 140 15.38 -7.10 7.60
N GLY A 141 15.98 -7.80 8.56
CA GLY A 141 15.32 -8.90 9.27
C GLY A 141 14.14 -8.43 10.12
N LEU A 142 14.29 -7.31 10.83
CA LEU A 142 13.18 -6.69 11.57
C LEU A 142 12.06 -6.25 10.64
N HIS A 143 12.39 -5.59 9.54
CA HIS A 143 11.43 -5.10 8.56
C HIS A 143 10.61 -6.23 7.93
N ARG A 144 11.27 -7.34 7.54
CA ARG A 144 10.59 -8.56 7.10
C ARG A 144 9.69 -9.15 8.17
N THR A 145 10.12 -9.15 9.42
CA THR A 145 9.31 -9.65 10.55
C THR A 145 8.03 -8.84 10.69
N VAL A 146 8.14 -7.51 10.72
CA VAL A 146 6.99 -6.62 10.82
C VAL A 146 6.07 -6.80 9.62
N ALA A 147 6.60 -6.87 8.40
CA ALA A 147 5.80 -7.07 7.20
C ALA A 147 5.07 -8.42 7.18
N LEU A 148 5.73 -9.53 7.58
CA LEU A 148 5.10 -10.85 7.66
C LEU A 148 4.06 -10.95 8.79
N LEU A 149 4.32 -10.32 9.94
CA LEU A 149 3.34 -10.19 11.01
C LEU A 149 2.13 -9.37 10.55
N ALA A 150 2.34 -8.34 9.73
CA ALA A 150 1.27 -7.56 9.14
C ALA A 150 0.45 -8.40 8.14
N VAL A 151 1.07 -9.31 7.38
CA VAL A 151 0.31 -10.30 6.58
C VAL A 151 -0.55 -11.19 7.49
N ALA A 152 -0.02 -11.68 8.60
CA ALA A 152 -0.81 -12.44 9.57
C ALA A 152 -1.99 -11.62 10.13
N GLY A 153 -1.78 -10.34 10.44
CA GLY A 153 -2.85 -9.42 10.85
C GLY A 153 -3.91 -9.17 9.77
N ALA A 154 -3.50 -9.11 8.49
CA ALA A 154 -4.45 -9.03 7.37
C ALA A 154 -5.30 -10.30 7.27
N LEU A 155 -4.70 -11.48 7.50
CA LEU A 155 -5.43 -12.74 7.57
C LEU A 155 -6.42 -12.77 8.75
N VAL A 156 -6.08 -12.18 9.90
CA VAL A 156 -7.04 -12.00 11.01
C VAL A 156 -8.25 -11.20 10.54
N GLY A 157 -8.03 -10.05 9.87
CA GLY A 157 -9.11 -9.25 9.29
C GLY A 157 -9.96 -10.04 8.28
N ALA A 158 -9.34 -10.90 7.48
CA ALA A 158 -10.04 -11.77 6.52
C ALA A 158 -10.93 -12.79 7.24
N THR A 159 -10.38 -13.46 8.26
CA THR A 159 -11.12 -14.43 9.06
C THR A 159 -12.28 -13.77 9.80
N LEU A 160 -12.10 -12.57 10.34
CA LEU A 160 -13.18 -11.78 10.94
C LEU A 160 -14.29 -11.48 9.92
N GLN A 161 -13.95 -11.19 8.66
CA GLN A 161 -14.98 -11.06 7.62
C GLN A 161 -15.71 -12.35 7.31
N LEU A 162 -15.00 -13.49 7.26
CA LEU A 162 -15.62 -14.79 7.02
C LEU A 162 -16.59 -15.16 8.15
N ILE A 163 -16.21 -14.89 9.41
CA ILE A 163 -17.07 -15.07 10.59
C ILE A 163 -18.30 -14.17 10.47
N ARG A 164 -18.10 -12.88 10.18
CA ARG A 164 -19.18 -11.90 10.04
C ARG A 164 -20.14 -12.25 8.90
N ALA A 165 -19.63 -12.84 7.82
CA ALA A 165 -20.43 -13.27 6.68
C ALA A 165 -21.17 -14.60 6.91
N GLY A 166 -20.96 -15.25 8.07
CA GLY A 166 -21.52 -16.58 8.35
C GLY A 166 -20.91 -17.69 7.49
N LEU A 167 -19.78 -17.43 6.84
CA LEU A 167 -19.08 -18.39 5.97
C LEU A 167 -18.09 -19.27 6.76
N TYR A 168 -17.76 -18.85 7.98
CA TYR A 168 -16.91 -19.59 8.90
C TYR A 168 -17.49 -19.48 10.30
N GLU A 169 -17.99 -20.61 10.82
CA GLU A 169 -18.33 -20.72 12.23
C GLU A 169 -17.10 -21.24 12.97
N PRO A 170 -16.46 -20.42 13.82
CA PRO A 170 -15.41 -20.92 14.67
C PRO A 170 -16.03 -21.93 15.62
N GLY A 171 -15.63 -23.20 15.50
CA GLY A 171 -16.03 -24.24 16.44
C GLY A 171 -15.52 -23.96 17.87
N PRO A 172 -15.54 -24.94 18.79
CA PRO A 172 -15.01 -24.76 20.14
C PRO A 172 -13.50 -24.44 20.18
N PHE A 173 -12.81 -24.59 19.05
CA PHE A 173 -11.43 -24.21 18.87
C PHE A 173 -11.25 -22.70 18.85
N HIS A 174 -10.35 -22.22 19.70
CA HIS A 174 -10.01 -20.81 19.81
C HIS A 174 -9.12 -20.43 18.61
N TRP A 175 -9.74 -20.18 17.46
CA TRP A 175 -9.11 -19.86 16.18
C TRP A 175 -8.02 -18.78 16.29
N TRP A 176 -8.17 -17.86 17.24
CA TRP A 176 -7.16 -16.85 17.58
C TRP A 176 -5.78 -17.44 17.91
N GLY A 177 -5.73 -18.61 18.56
CA GLY A 177 -4.49 -19.29 18.90
C GLY A 177 -3.65 -19.67 17.67
N ALA A 178 -4.28 -19.93 16.52
CA ALA A 178 -3.57 -20.21 15.27
C ALA A 178 -2.81 -18.97 14.76
N PHE A 179 -3.38 -17.77 14.92
CA PHE A 179 -2.73 -16.51 14.53
C PHE A 179 -1.58 -16.15 15.47
N VAL A 180 -1.74 -16.39 16.77
CA VAL A 180 -0.67 -16.19 17.76
C VAL A 180 0.48 -17.18 17.52
N LEU A 181 0.16 -18.44 17.21
CA LEU A 181 1.15 -19.44 16.82
C LEU A 181 1.87 -19.05 15.53
N LEU A 182 1.14 -18.59 14.51
CA LEU A 182 1.70 -18.11 13.24
C LEU A 182 2.66 -16.94 13.48
N ALA A 183 2.32 -15.99 14.35
CA ALA A 183 3.21 -14.92 14.74
C ALA A 183 4.52 -15.44 15.36
N GLY A 184 4.43 -16.44 16.26
CA GLY A 184 5.60 -17.12 16.81
C GLY A 184 6.47 -17.78 15.72
N VAL A 185 5.86 -18.45 14.75
CA VAL A 185 6.56 -19.08 13.62
C VAL A 185 7.26 -18.04 12.74
N VAL A 186 6.60 -16.91 12.44
CA VAL A 186 7.19 -15.81 11.66
C VAL A 186 8.43 -15.25 12.35
N VAL A 187 8.34 -14.96 13.65
CA VAL A 187 9.45 -14.41 14.43
C VAL A 187 10.59 -15.42 14.54
N ALA A 188 10.29 -16.70 14.80
CA ALA A 188 11.29 -17.77 14.85
C ALA A 188 11.99 -17.98 13.50
N GLY A 189 11.23 -17.98 12.39
CA GLY A 189 11.76 -18.12 11.04
C GLY A 189 12.75 -17.00 10.70
N ASN A 190 12.43 -15.75 11.06
CA ASN A 190 13.36 -14.65 10.87
C ASN A 190 14.56 -14.71 11.82
N ALA A 191 14.41 -15.17 13.06
CA ALA A 191 15.54 -15.42 13.95
C ALA A 191 16.52 -16.45 13.33
N ALA A 192 16.00 -17.52 12.73
CA ALA A 192 16.79 -18.52 12.02
C ALA A 192 17.46 -17.94 10.76
N GLU A 193 16.80 -17.05 10.02
CA GLU A 193 17.41 -16.34 8.89
C GLU A 193 18.55 -15.41 9.36
N LEU A 194 18.34 -14.61 10.42
CA LEU A 194 19.37 -13.77 11.01
C LEU A 194 20.58 -14.57 11.51
N ALA A 195 20.37 -15.77 12.05
CA ALA A 195 21.45 -16.65 12.49
C ALA A 195 22.38 -17.08 11.33
N ARG A 196 21.90 -17.09 10.08
CA ARG A 196 22.70 -17.43 8.89
C ARG A 196 23.61 -16.29 8.44
N HIS A 197 23.30 -15.05 8.81
CA HIS A 197 24.12 -13.90 8.44
C HIS A 197 25.33 -13.73 9.38
N ARG A 198 26.48 -13.37 8.80
CA ARG A 198 27.69 -13.03 9.57
C ARG A 198 27.60 -11.57 10.02
N MET A 199 27.23 -11.34 11.27
CA MET A 199 27.17 -10.01 11.91
C MET A 199 27.83 -10.06 13.29
N PRO A 200 28.46 -8.97 13.75
CA PRO A 200 29.13 -8.93 15.05
C PRO A 200 28.16 -9.10 16.25
N TYR A 201 26.92 -8.62 16.11
CA TYR A 201 25.86 -8.69 17.15
C TYR A 201 24.83 -9.81 16.91
N ARG A 202 25.19 -10.84 16.13
CA ARG A 202 24.29 -11.93 15.74
C ARG A 202 23.61 -12.62 16.92
N LEU A 203 24.38 -12.92 17.99
CA LEU A 203 23.85 -13.68 19.13
C LEU A 203 22.77 -12.88 19.85
N GLN A 204 23.02 -11.59 20.10
CA GLN A 204 22.07 -10.67 20.75
C GLN A 204 20.79 -10.52 19.93
N ALA A 205 20.91 -10.37 18.61
CA ALA A 205 19.76 -10.23 17.71
C ALA A 205 18.89 -11.50 17.68
N VAL A 206 19.51 -12.68 17.64
CA VAL A 206 18.79 -13.96 17.70
C VAL A 206 18.12 -14.14 19.05
N THR A 207 18.80 -13.89 20.17
CA THR A 207 18.20 -14.03 21.50
C THR A 207 17.02 -13.10 21.72
N LEU A 208 17.08 -11.87 21.18
CA LEU A 208 15.99 -10.90 21.27
C LEU A 208 14.72 -11.35 20.55
N LEU A 209 14.85 -12.14 19.47
CA LEU A 209 13.71 -12.66 18.69
C LEU A 209 13.21 -14.01 19.22
N VAL A 210 14.10 -14.88 19.71
CA VAL A 210 13.74 -16.22 20.19
C VAL A 210 12.81 -16.16 21.39
N GLY A 211 13.05 -15.26 22.35
CA GLY A 211 12.20 -15.12 23.54
C GLY A 211 10.72 -14.87 23.19
N PRO A 212 10.39 -13.77 22.49
CA PRO A 212 9.04 -13.49 22.04
C PRO A 212 8.45 -14.59 21.14
N ALA A 213 9.26 -15.21 20.29
CA ALA A 213 8.79 -16.30 19.42
C ALA A 213 8.33 -17.52 20.21
N VAL A 214 9.10 -17.96 21.20
CA VAL A 214 8.76 -19.09 22.08
C VAL A 214 7.52 -18.76 22.90
N VAL A 215 7.45 -17.57 23.49
CA VAL A 215 6.29 -17.14 24.29
C VAL A 215 5.02 -17.12 23.42
N ALA A 216 5.08 -16.53 22.22
CA ALA A 216 3.96 -16.51 21.30
C ALA A 216 3.56 -17.94 20.86
N ALA A 217 4.52 -18.80 20.54
CA ALA A 217 4.23 -20.17 20.15
C ALA A 217 3.56 -20.97 21.28
N LEU A 218 4.08 -20.88 22.52
CA LEU A 218 3.49 -21.55 23.69
C LEU A 218 2.10 -21.00 23.99
N LEU A 219 1.90 -19.68 23.93
CA LEU A 219 0.60 -19.05 24.12
C LEU A 219 -0.40 -19.50 23.04
N GLY A 220 0.03 -19.54 21.79
CA GLY A 220 -0.78 -20.01 20.66
C GLY A 220 -1.21 -21.47 20.83
N VAL A 221 -0.27 -22.36 21.16
CA VAL A 221 -0.59 -23.78 21.44
C VAL A 221 -1.52 -23.91 22.63
N ARG A 222 -1.29 -23.14 23.70
CA ARG A 222 -2.17 -23.15 24.87
C ARG A 222 -3.60 -22.72 24.50
N MET A 223 -3.75 -21.61 23.79
CA MET A 223 -5.05 -21.13 23.32
C MET A 223 -5.77 -22.18 22.46
N LEU A 224 -5.04 -22.84 21.55
CA LEU A 224 -5.61 -23.91 20.70
C LEU A 224 -6.10 -25.12 21.48
N ARG A 225 -5.54 -25.39 22.67
CA ARG A 225 -5.93 -26.53 23.52
C ARG A 225 -7.14 -26.25 24.43
N GLY A 226 -7.65 -25.02 24.47
CA GLY A 226 -8.62 -24.59 25.46
C GLY A 226 -7.91 -24.19 26.76
N TRP A 227 -8.23 -23.00 27.26
CA TRP A 227 -7.49 -22.21 28.25
C TRP A 227 -7.02 -22.93 29.53
#